data_AF-A0A6C0BWR2-F1
#
_entry.id   AF-A0A6C0BWR2-F1
#
_cell.length_a   1.000
_cell.length_b   1.000
_cell.length_c   1.000
_cell.angle_alpha   90.00
_cell.angle_beta   90.00
_cell.angle_gamma   90.00
#
_symmetry.space_group_name_H-M   'P 1'
#
loop_
_entity.id
_entity.type
_entity.pdbx_description
1 polymer ?
#
loop_
_entity_poly.entity_id
_entity_poly.type
_entity_poly.pdbx_seq_one_letter_code
_entity_poly.pdbx_strand_id
1 'polypeptide(L)'
;MRKTTNSPTLSLLQISDQLETSRSNLSSPISNASQSPHGTQSYNLSTESIRRSQLKRVSTRSEPVRRRSKPINDELELKGCCVPVNLVFSNLCDKLSDHLLLGEQTRKIGISNKQTQPLEEQVSDTEKTEIVLLDPKFGLFSLFLWHVNGQQNKTKHSLNRFFCSHVFSLTFALPLLLFVTQWVLYIALISHEVNTFDGNFCPNKGTMETKLMMFGIGMIYFIRSFFIWDSLTVQSSVQKMNRMDNISAIMDTFQEFLFNILVYGANLILIYLEDDLQNMILNSLAMEFLMSLDNNFEEMYFANVPTAAVNIYDTMYVSRKENRRLVSRKRDQSFFYNSASCVLVLLYKLLILVIFLFPVFCLTVTIAGTYCK
;
A
#
# COMPACT_ATOMS: atom_id res chain seq x y z
N MET A 1 46.06 -41.44 -17.12
CA MET A 1 45.56 -41.00 -15.80
C MET A 1 45.17 -39.53 -15.89
N ARG A 2 43.88 -39.22 -16.04
CA ARG A 2 43.35 -37.84 -16.07
C ARG A 2 42.18 -37.79 -15.09
N LYS A 3 42.35 -37.04 -14.00
CA LYS A 3 41.35 -36.92 -12.92
C LYS A 3 40.18 -36.05 -13.41
N THR A 4 38.99 -36.62 -13.36
CA THR A 4 37.69 -35.94 -13.45
C THR A 4 37.35 -35.32 -12.10
N THR A 5 37.11 -34.01 -12.06
CA THR A 5 36.53 -33.31 -10.91
C THR A 5 35.04 -33.12 -11.15
N ASN A 6 34.23 -33.87 -10.39
CA ASN A 6 32.78 -33.68 -10.31
C ASN A 6 32.49 -32.49 -9.40
N SER A 7 31.75 -31.50 -9.91
CA SER A 7 31.16 -30.41 -9.12
C SER A 7 29.74 -30.81 -8.71
N PRO A 8 29.29 -30.60 -7.45
CA PRO A 8 27.93 -30.93 -7.05
C PRO A 8 26.97 -29.84 -7.54
N THR A 9 26.01 -30.24 -8.37
CA THR A 9 24.83 -29.45 -8.70
C THR A 9 23.93 -29.34 -7.48
N LEU A 10 23.94 -28.16 -6.85
CA LEU A 10 23.00 -27.79 -5.80
C LEU A 10 21.64 -27.52 -6.47
N SER A 11 20.59 -28.24 -6.07
CA SER A 11 19.25 -28.10 -6.65
C SER A 11 18.53 -26.87 -6.11
N LEU A 12 17.86 -26.11 -6.98
CA LEU A 12 17.12 -24.86 -6.68
C LEU A 12 16.06 -25.01 -5.57
N LEU A 13 15.53 -26.23 -5.38
CA LEU A 13 14.61 -26.56 -4.29
C LEU A 13 15.26 -26.44 -2.90
N GLN A 14 16.55 -26.71 -2.75
CA GLN A 14 17.25 -26.59 -1.46
C GLN A 14 17.48 -25.14 -1.03
N ILE A 15 17.45 -24.18 -1.97
CA ILE A 15 17.61 -22.75 -1.66
C ILE A 15 16.29 -22.17 -1.12
N SER A 16 15.14 -22.64 -1.62
CA SER A 16 13.82 -22.22 -1.12
C SER A 16 13.58 -22.69 0.32
N ASP A 17 13.91 -23.96 0.63
CA ASP A 17 13.72 -24.52 1.98
C ASP A 17 14.66 -23.88 3.03
N GLN A 18 15.86 -23.45 2.63
CA GLN A 18 16.81 -22.74 3.51
C GLN A 18 16.32 -21.33 3.87
N LEU A 19 15.62 -20.65 2.96
CA LEU A 19 15.03 -19.33 3.21
C LEU A 19 13.81 -19.41 4.14
N GLU A 20 13.01 -20.47 4.03
CA GLU A 20 11.84 -20.68 4.90
C GLU A 20 12.24 -21.11 6.32
N THR A 21 13.29 -21.93 6.46
CA THR A 21 13.81 -22.36 7.77
C THR A 21 14.50 -21.21 8.54
N SER A 22 15.03 -20.22 7.82
CA SER A 22 15.59 -19.00 8.44
C SER A 22 14.51 -18.05 8.98
N ARG A 23 13.27 -18.16 8.47
CA ARG A 23 12.12 -17.34 8.90
C ARG A 23 11.46 -17.87 10.18
N SER A 24 11.51 -19.17 10.44
CA SER A 24 10.92 -19.80 11.65
C SER A 24 11.80 -19.73 12.90
N ASN A 25 13.12 -19.49 12.75
CA ASN A 25 14.05 -19.49 13.87
C ASN A 25 14.25 -18.10 14.52
N LEU A 26 13.61 -17.04 13.99
CA LEU A 26 13.70 -15.68 14.54
C LEU A 26 12.59 -15.35 15.56
N SER A 27 11.69 -16.30 15.84
CA SER A 27 10.60 -16.15 16.83
C SER A 27 10.79 -17.13 17.99
N SER A 28 11.76 -16.87 18.86
CA SER A 28 11.76 -17.40 20.22
C SER A 28 12.33 -16.36 21.20
N PRO A 29 11.67 -16.08 22.34
CA PRO A 29 12.12 -15.07 23.27
C PRO A 29 13.29 -15.59 24.11
N ILE A 30 14.36 -14.79 24.15
CA ILE A 30 15.48 -14.96 25.08
C ILE A 30 14.96 -14.72 26.50
N SER A 31 14.70 -15.80 27.22
CA SER A 31 14.62 -15.83 28.67
C SER A 31 16.02 -16.03 29.24
N ASN A 32 16.50 -15.10 30.07
CA ASN A 32 17.31 -15.37 31.27
C ASN A 32 17.73 -14.07 31.97
N ALA A 33 17.34 -13.90 33.23
CA ALA A 33 18.21 -13.33 34.25
C ALA A 33 17.75 -13.76 35.66
N SER A 34 18.76 -14.13 36.45
CA SER A 34 18.73 -14.79 37.74
C SER A 34 18.53 -13.83 38.93
N GLN A 35 17.87 -14.36 39.97
CA GLN A 35 18.02 -14.20 41.44
C GLN A 35 18.79 -12.99 42.06
N SER A 36 18.03 -12.18 42.85
CA SER A 36 18.17 -11.73 44.29
C SER A 36 19.52 -11.28 44.92
N PRO A 37 19.58 -10.62 46.12
CA PRO A 37 18.52 -10.13 47.04
C PRO A 37 18.72 -8.72 47.70
N HIS A 38 17.73 -8.34 48.52
CA HIS A 38 17.70 -7.36 49.63
C HIS A 38 17.42 -5.86 49.37
N GLY A 39 16.41 -5.34 50.10
CA GLY A 39 16.32 -3.90 50.40
C GLY A 39 14.91 -3.36 50.63
N THR A 40 14.41 -3.48 51.85
CA THR A 40 13.19 -2.90 52.44
C THR A 40 13.04 -1.39 52.17
N GLN A 41 11.84 -0.91 51.78
CA GLN A 41 11.13 0.16 52.52
C GLN A 41 9.77 0.52 51.89
N SER A 42 8.76 0.39 52.75
CA SER A 42 7.41 0.92 52.67
C SER A 42 7.41 2.44 52.75
N TYR A 43 6.65 3.13 51.89
CA TYR A 43 5.93 4.35 52.25
C TYR A 43 4.62 4.48 51.47
N ASN A 44 3.52 4.49 52.22
CA ASN A 44 2.18 4.92 51.81
C ASN A 44 2.16 6.44 51.58
N LEU A 45 1.43 6.90 50.55
CA LEU A 45 0.69 8.18 50.53
C LEU A 45 -0.22 8.17 49.28
N SER A 46 -1.47 7.73 49.38
CA SER A 46 -2.64 8.58 49.67
C SER A 46 -2.67 9.89 48.87
N THR A 47 -3.49 9.92 47.81
CA THR A 47 -4.28 11.11 47.45
C THR A 47 -5.40 10.69 46.51
N GLU A 48 -6.51 10.31 47.14
CA GLU A 48 -7.81 10.12 46.52
C GLU A 48 -8.53 11.48 46.56
N SER A 49 -8.85 12.07 45.40
CA SER A 49 -9.68 13.27 45.36
C SER A 49 -10.55 13.35 44.10
N ILE A 50 -11.86 13.36 44.36
CA ILE A 50 -12.89 14.18 43.70
C ILE A 50 -13.33 13.75 42.28
N ARG A 51 -14.50 13.07 42.22
CA ARG A 51 -15.60 13.53 41.36
C ARG A 51 -16.97 12.99 41.81
N ARG A 52 -17.73 13.85 42.51
CA ARG A 52 -19.20 13.78 42.58
C ARG A 52 -19.79 14.67 41.49
N SER A 53 -20.63 14.10 40.65
CA SER A 53 -21.66 14.82 39.87
C SER A 53 -22.67 13.77 39.40
N GLN A 54 -23.65 13.46 40.25
CA GLN A 54 -25.01 14.04 40.24
C GLN A 54 -25.86 13.56 39.05
N LEU A 55 -26.67 12.55 39.38
CA LEU A 55 -27.87 12.09 38.71
C LEU A 55 -28.89 13.23 38.61
N LYS A 56 -29.48 13.45 37.43
CA LYS A 56 -30.84 14.02 37.33
C LYS A 56 -31.58 13.37 36.16
N ARG A 57 -32.46 12.42 36.52
CA ARG A 57 -33.58 11.93 35.70
C ARG A 57 -34.76 12.89 35.81
N VAL A 58 -35.77 12.64 34.96
CA VAL A 58 -37.16 13.17 34.85
C VAL A 58 -37.29 13.99 33.55
N SER A 59 -38.26 13.77 32.65
CA SER A 59 -39.33 12.78 32.49
C SER A 59 -39.87 12.89 31.06
N THR A 60 -40.39 11.76 30.57
CA THR A 60 -41.22 11.47 29.38
C THR A 60 -42.19 12.55 28.88
N ARG A 61 -42.29 12.70 27.55
CA ARG A 61 -43.57 12.68 26.82
C ARG A 61 -43.37 12.31 25.34
N SER A 62 -44.12 11.29 24.91
CA SER A 62 -44.16 10.69 23.59
C SER A 62 -45.21 11.36 22.69
N GLU A 63 -44.91 11.48 21.39
CA GLU A 63 -45.91 11.60 20.32
C GLU A 63 -45.56 10.64 19.17
N PRO A 64 -46.52 9.84 18.64
CA PRO A 64 -46.29 8.95 17.53
C PRO A 64 -46.56 9.63 16.18
N VAL A 65 -45.51 9.93 15.41
CA VAL A 65 -45.67 10.39 14.01
C VAL A 65 -45.83 9.18 13.08
N ARG A 66 -47.06 8.99 12.63
CA ARG A 66 -47.52 8.00 11.65
C ARG A 66 -46.97 8.35 10.25
N ARG A 67 -45.89 7.69 9.80
CA ARG A 67 -45.44 7.79 8.40
C ARG A 67 -45.99 6.60 7.59
N ARG A 68 -46.83 6.92 6.61
CA ARG A 68 -47.28 6.02 5.53
C ARG A 68 -46.06 5.53 4.75
N SER A 69 -45.80 4.23 4.77
CA SER A 69 -44.94 3.56 3.80
C SER A 69 -45.69 3.48 2.45
N LYS A 70 -45.09 4.05 1.40
CA LYS A 70 -45.44 3.69 0.02
C LYS A 70 -44.80 2.34 -0.29
N PRO A 71 -45.51 1.39 -0.93
CA PRO A 71 -44.86 0.21 -1.49
C PRO A 71 -43.95 0.67 -2.64
N ILE A 72 -42.65 0.42 -2.49
CA ILE A 72 -41.71 0.46 -3.60
C ILE A 72 -41.94 -0.86 -4.32
N ASN A 73 -42.52 -0.79 -5.51
CA ASN A 73 -42.59 -1.91 -6.43
C ASN A 73 -41.17 -2.18 -6.92
N ASP A 74 -40.48 -3.11 -6.28
CA ASP A 74 -39.27 -3.71 -6.83
C ASP A 74 -39.69 -4.67 -7.94
N GLU A 75 -39.86 -4.10 -9.12
CA GLU A 75 -39.89 -4.80 -10.39
C GLU A 75 -38.50 -5.40 -10.61
N LEU A 76 -38.31 -6.61 -10.08
CA LEU A 76 -37.09 -7.39 -10.20
C LEU A 76 -37.00 -7.91 -11.65
N GLU A 77 -36.67 -7.01 -12.56
CA GLU A 77 -36.35 -7.34 -13.94
C GLU A 77 -35.11 -8.25 -13.98
N LEU A 78 -35.37 -9.45 -14.47
CA LEU A 78 -34.43 -10.43 -14.97
C LEU A 78 -33.53 -9.81 -16.07
N LYS A 79 -32.41 -9.19 -15.69
CA LYS A 79 -31.37 -8.74 -16.63
C LYS A 79 -30.13 -9.63 -16.54
N GLY A 80 -30.02 -10.52 -17.52
CA GLY A 80 -28.96 -11.50 -17.66
C GLY A 80 -27.59 -10.90 -18.03
N CYS A 81 -26.55 -11.69 -17.71
CA CYS A 81 -25.15 -11.73 -18.15
C CYS A 81 -24.30 -10.46 -18.40
N CYS A 82 -24.86 -9.26 -18.64
CA CYS A 82 -24.11 -8.02 -18.86
C CYS A 82 -23.93 -7.16 -17.59
N VAL A 83 -24.49 -7.61 -16.46
CA VAL A 83 -24.40 -6.93 -15.17
C VAL A 83 -22.96 -6.69 -14.68
N PRO A 84 -21.99 -7.64 -14.79
CA PRO A 84 -20.68 -7.43 -14.19
C PRO A 84 -19.84 -6.37 -14.92
N VAL A 85 -19.92 -6.29 -16.25
CA VAL A 85 -19.16 -5.29 -17.02
C VAL A 85 -19.70 -3.88 -16.77
N ASN A 86 -21.03 -3.72 -16.76
CA ASN A 86 -21.65 -2.44 -16.43
C ASN A 86 -21.31 -1.98 -15.00
N LEU A 87 -21.22 -2.90 -14.05
CA LEU A 87 -20.80 -2.58 -12.68
C LEU A 87 -19.36 -2.07 -12.62
N VAL A 88 -18.45 -2.70 -13.37
CA VAL A 88 -17.04 -2.29 -13.45
C VAL A 88 -16.91 -0.89 -14.08
N PHE A 89 -17.62 -0.61 -15.17
CA PHE A 89 -17.61 0.72 -15.78
C PHE A 89 -18.28 1.79 -14.92
N SER A 90 -19.36 1.45 -14.20
CA SER A 90 -19.96 2.36 -13.22
C SER A 90 -18.96 2.72 -12.12
N ASN A 91 -18.23 1.74 -11.59
CA ASN A 91 -17.20 1.96 -10.58
C ASN A 91 -16.05 2.84 -11.13
N LEU A 92 -15.62 2.60 -12.37
CA LEU A 92 -14.66 3.47 -13.05
C LEU A 92 -15.18 4.92 -13.18
N CYS A 93 -16.43 5.11 -13.62
CA CYS A 93 -17.06 6.43 -13.73
C CYS A 93 -17.13 7.14 -12.38
N ASP A 94 -17.51 6.43 -11.32
CA ASP A 94 -17.55 6.97 -9.96
C ASP A 94 -16.14 7.42 -9.52
N LYS A 95 -15.11 6.59 -9.74
CA LYS A 95 -13.71 6.94 -9.42
C LYS A 95 -13.16 8.10 -10.25
N LEU A 96 -13.53 8.19 -11.53
CA LEU A 96 -13.12 9.30 -12.41
C LEU A 96 -13.87 10.61 -12.10
N SER A 97 -15.09 10.51 -11.55
CA SER A 97 -15.88 11.63 -11.03
C SER A 97 -15.27 12.18 -9.75
N ASP A 98 -14.68 11.31 -8.92
CA ASP A 98 -14.14 11.68 -7.64
C ASP A 98 -12.93 12.64 -7.70
N HIS A 99 -12.94 13.61 -6.78
CA HIS A 99 -11.80 14.49 -6.57
C HIS A 99 -10.80 13.81 -5.62
N LEU A 100 -9.62 13.41 -6.12
CA LEU A 100 -8.43 13.06 -5.31
C LEU A 100 -8.64 11.96 -4.25
N LEU A 101 -9.04 10.73 -4.64
CA LEU A 101 -9.24 9.58 -3.72
C LEU A 101 -10.19 9.84 -2.53
N LEU A 102 -10.88 10.98 -2.49
CA LEU A 102 -11.69 11.34 -1.33
C LEU A 102 -12.92 10.44 -1.19
N GLY A 103 -13.29 9.74 -2.27
CA GLY A 103 -14.48 8.91 -2.34
C GLY A 103 -15.74 9.78 -2.28
N GLU A 104 -16.69 9.59 -3.17
CA GLU A 104 -18.05 9.91 -2.85
C GLU A 104 -18.55 8.87 -1.85
N GLN A 105 -19.34 9.26 -0.85
CA GLN A 105 -20.09 8.28 -0.06
C GLN A 105 -21.13 7.64 -1.00
N THR A 106 -20.71 6.79 -1.92
CA THR A 106 -21.66 6.05 -2.73
C THR A 106 -22.43 5.14 -1.79
N ARG A 107 -23.74 5.39 -1.81
CA ARG A 107 -24.85 4.60 -1.27
C ARG A 107 -24.40 3.21 -0.87
N LYS A 108 -24.64 2.86 0.41
CA LYS A 108 -24.71 1.48 0.90
C LYS A 108 -25.26 0.59 -0.21
N ILE A 109 -24.40 -0.13 -0.92
CA ILE A 109 -24.81 -1.22 -1.79
C ILE A 109 -25.42 -2.21 -0.81
N GLY A 110 -26.74 -2.34 -0.90
CA GLY A 110 -27.55 -3.01 0.09
C GLY A 110 -27.24 -4.50 0.12
N ILE A 111 -26.30 -4.90 0.96
CA ILE A 111 -26.45 -6.13 1.73
C ILE A 111 -26.80 -5.66 3.13
N SER A 112 -28.09 -5.73 3.42
CA SER A 112 -28.67 -5.38 4.71
C SER A 112 -28.00 -6.19 5.80
N ASN A 113 -27.10 -5.54 6.55
CA ASN A 113 -27.10 -5.67 7.99
C ASN A 113 -26.88 -4.30 8.62
N LYS A 114 -27.79 -3.96 9.53
CA LYS A 114 -27.70 -2.79 10.39
C LYS A 114 -26.46 -2.92 11.28
N GLN A 115 -25.31 -2.49 10.80
CA GLN A 115 -24.25 -2.05 11.70
C GLN A 115 -24.65 -0.66 12.20
N THR A 116 -25.24 -0.68 13.40
CA THR A 116 -25.18 0.36 14.41
C THR A 116 -23.84 1.11 14.29
N GLN A 117 -23.89 2.44 14.33
CA GLN A 117 -22.70 3.29 14.40
C GLN A 117 -21.73 2.71 15.46
N PRO A 118 -20.45 2.50 15.14
CA PRO A 118 -19.52 2.04 16.14
C PRO A 118 -19.34 3.18 17.16
N LEU A 119 -19.64 2.86 18.42
CA LEU A 119 -18.92 3.41 19.57
C LEU A 119 -17.43 3.43 19.18
N GLU A 120 -16.67 4.48 19.50
CA GLU A 120 -15.21 4.49 19.32
C GLU A 120 -14.60 3.27 20.05
N GLU A 121 -14.53 2.16 19.34
CA GLU A 121 -13.87 0.94 19.79
C GLU A 121 -12.39 1.31 19.80
N GLN A 122 -11.76 1.20 20.98
CA GLN A 122 -10.36 1.53 21.15
C GLN A 122 -9.53 0.54 20.33
N VAL A 123 -9.16 0.96 19.12
CA VAL A 123 -8.27 0.23 18.21
C VAL A 123 -6.96 -0.04 18.96
N SER A 124 -6.57 -1.31 19.00
CA SER A 124 -5.32 -1.75 19.65
C SER A 124 -4.10 -1.14 18.97
N ASP A 125 -2.99 -0.93 19.68
CA ASP A 125 -1.74 -0.42 19.09
C ASP A 125 -1.20 -1.32 17.96
N THR A 126 -1.41 -2.63 18.06
CA THR A 126 -1.08 -3.59 17.00
C THR A 126 -1.94 -3.37 15.76
N GLU A 127 -3.24 -3.18 15.95
CA GLU A 127 -4.20 -2.91 14.88
C GLU A 127 -3.92 -1.54 14.23
N LYS A 128 -3.55 -0.52 15.02
CA LYS A 128 -3.10 0.77 14.47
C LYS A 128 -1.84 0.62 13.61
N THR A 129 -0.89 -0.19 14.05
CA THR A 129 0.34 -0.46 13.30
C THR A 129 0.04 -1.18 11.99
N GLU A 130 -0.81 -2.20 12.04
CA GLU A 130 -1.31 -2.87 10.84
C GLU A 130 -2.04 -1.89 9.91
N ILE A 131 -2.90 -1.01 10.43
CA ILE A 131 -3.59 -0.01 9.60
C ILE A 131 -2.61 0.98 8.94
N VAL A 132 -1.50 1.33 9.59
CA VAL A 132 -0.46 2.19 9.00
C VAL A 132 0.34 1.47 7.92
N LEU A 133 0.50 0.15 8.06
CA LEU A 133 1.14 -0.75 7.08
C LEU A 133 0.20 -1.18 5.96
N LEU A 134 -1.12 -1.10 6.16
CA LEU A 134 -2.15 -1.45 5.20
C LEU A 134 -2.51 -0.25 4.30
N ASP A 135 -2.96 -0.54 3.07
CA ASP A 135 -3.30 0.49 2.08
C ASP A 135 -4.45 1.42 2.55
N PRO A 136 -4.30 2.76 2.48
CA PRO A 136 -3.17 3.53 1.94
C PRO A 136 -1.96 3.50 2.86
N LYS A 137 -0.84 2.98 2.38
CA LYS A 137 0.42 2.95 3.13
C LYS A 137 0.92 4.35 3.43
N PHE A 138 1.59 4.45 4.56
CA PHE A 138 2.34 5.64 4.92
C PHE A 138 3.69 5.65 4.19
N GLY A 139 3.67 6.05 2.92
CA GLY A 139 4.83 5.94 2.04
C GLY A 139 6.08 6.70 2.48
N LEU A 140 7.19 6.39 1.82
CA LEU A 140 8.54 6.87 2.12
C LEU A 140 8.66 8.41 2.22
N PHE A 141 7.94 9.19 1.39
CA PHE A 141 7.97 10.65 1.46
C PHE A 141 7.23 11.17 2.68
N SER A 142 6.07 10.62 3.01
CA SER A 142 5.35 10.96 4.24
C SER A 142 6.13 10.54 5.48
N LEU A 143 6.82 9.40 5.44
CA LEU A 143 7.72 8.96 6.51
C LEU A 143 8.87 9.92 6.72
N PHE A 144 9.53 10.35 5.64
CA PHE A 144 10.58 11.36 5.71
C PHE A 144 10.06 12.71 6.23
N LEU A 145 8.92 13.19 5.72
CA LEU A 145 8.36 14.47 6.13
C LEU A 145 7.90 14.46 7.60
N TRP A 146 7.31 13.36 8.06
CA TRP A 146 6.96 13.17 9.47
C TRP A 146 8.18 13.21 10.35
N HIS A 147 9.27 12.58 9.92
CA HIS A 147 10.55 12.61 10.59
C HIS A 147 11.11 14.04 10.74
N VAL A 148 11.12 14.82 9.64
CA VAL A 148 11.58 16.22 9.64
C VAL A 148 10.71 17.09 10.54
N ASN A 149 9.38 16.95 10.46
CA ASN A 149 8.44 17.75 11.24
C ASN A 149 8.39 17.32 12.72
N GLY A 150 8.62 16.03 13.00
CA GLY A 150 8.64 15.46 14.34
C GLY A 150 9.77 16.03 15.22
N GLN A 151 10.81 16.61 14.61
CA GLN A 151 11.86 17.32 15.34
C GLN A 151 11.33 18.57 16.06
N GLN A 152 10.25 19.21 15.57
CA GLN A 152 9.66 20.40 16.20
C GLN A 152 8.73 20.07 17.38
N ASN A 153 8.17 18.86 17.44
CA ASN A 153 7.26 18.41 18.50
C ASN A 153 7.97 17.73 19.69
N LYS A 154 9.32 17.71 19.69
CA LYS A 154 10.15 17.07 20.73
C LYS A 154 10.06 17.70 22.11
N THR A 155 9.31 18.78 22.29
CA THR A 155 9.12 19.43 23.60
C THR A 155 8.23 18.65 24.58
N LYS A 156 7.71 17.45 24.24
CA LYS A 156 6.70 16.79 25.10
C LYS A 156 6.83 15.30 25.43
N HIS A 157 7.85 14.56 24.99
CA HIS A 157 7.99 13.15 25.39
C HIS A 157 9.36 12.82 26.00
N SER A 158 9.36 12.66 27.33
CA SER A 158 10.48 12.40 28.22
C SER A 158 10.82 10.91 28.39
N LEU A 159 10.74 10.10 27.32
CA LEU A 159 11.14 8.69 27.40
C LEU A 159 12.54 8.49 26.83
N ASN A 160 13.45 8.22 27.74
CA ASN A 160 14.91 8.25 27.66
C ASN A 160 15.53 7.09 26.86
N ARG A 161 14.91 6.65 25.76
CA ARG A 161 15.51 5.65 24.85
C ARG A 161 15.75 6.28 23.49
N PHE A 162 17.00 6.71 23.27
CA PHE A 162 17.49 7.10 21.96
C PHE A 162 17.54 5.86 21.07
N PHE A 163 16.51 5.66 20.25
CA PHE A 163 16.59 4.67 19.18
C PHE A 163 17.53 5.20 18.11
N CYS A 164 18.67 4.52 17.93
CA CYS A 164 19.66 4.83 16.90
C CYS A 164 19.01 4.84 15.50
N SER A 165 18.04 3.95 15.26
CA SER A 165 17.25 3.89 14.02
C SER A 165 16.55 5.20 13.67
N HIS A 166 15.99 5.92 14.65
CA HIS A 166 15.29 7.18 14.40
C HIS A 166 16.27 8.33 14.10
N VAL A 167 17.43 8.35 14.74
CA VAL A 167 18.46 9.38 14.49
C VAL A 167 19.12 9.12 13.14
N PHE A 168 19.49 7.86 12.87
CA PHE A 168 20.14 7.44 11.63
C PHE A 168 19.22 7.55 10.41
N SER A 169 17.95 7.14 10.53
CA SER A 169 16.93 7.31 9.48
C SER A 169 16.77 8.78 9.08
N LEU A 170 16.75 9.67 10.06
CA LEU A 170 16.68 11.12 9.82
C LEU A 170 17.98 11.68 9.21
N THR A 171 19.13 11.25 9.73
CA THR A 171 20.45 11.79 9.36
C THR A 171 20.82 11.43 7.94
N PHE A 172 20.48 10.21 7.50
CA PHE A 172 20.78 9.71 6.16
C PHE A 172 19.60 9.81 5.19
N ALA A 173 18.47 10.37 5.62
CA ALA A 173 17.25 10.44 4.83
C ALA A 173 16.92 9.08 4.17
N LEU A 174 16.97 8.00 4.96
CA LEU A 174 16.89 6.63 4.43
C LEU A 174 15.70 6.39 3.49
N PRO A 175 14.47 6.88 3.77
CA PRO A 175 13.35 6.73 2.84
C PRO A 175 13.62 7.36 1.46
N LEU A 176 14.28 8.52 1.41
CA LEU A 176 14.66 9.17 0.15
C LEU A 176 15.80 8.42 -0.55
N LEU A 177 16.76 7.89 0.21
CA LEU A 177 17.84 7.10 -0.35
C LEU A 177 17.30 5.82 -1.01
N LEU A 178 16.37 5.11 -0.35
CA LEU A 178 15.72 3.93 -0.92
C LEU A 178 14.94 4.26 -2.18
N PHE A 179 14.17 5.35 -2.18
CA PHE A 179 13.52 5.85 -3.39
C PHE A 179 14.52 6.06 -4.52
N VAL A 180 15.63 6.79 -4.28
CA VAL A 180 16.65 7.01 -5.31
C VAL A 180 17.28 5.70 -5.78
N THR A 181 17.63 4.79 -4.87
CA THR A 181 18.19 3.47 -5.21
C THR A 181 17.24 2.66 -6.08
N GLN A 182 15.95 2.62 -5.73
CA GLN A 182 14.92 1.92 -6.49
C GLN A 182 14.81 2.44 -7.93
N TRP A 183 14.82 3.76 -8.13
CA TRP A 183 14.83 4.36 -9.47
C TRP A 183 16.13 4.15 -10.24
N VAL A 184 17.29 4.27 -9.58
CA VAL A 184 18.58 4.03 -10.22
C VAL A 184 18.69 2.60 -10.73
N LEU A 185 18.27 1.61 -9.92
CA LEU A 185 18.27 0.21 -10.33
C LEU A 185 17.29 -0.05 -11.48
N TYR A 186 16.08 0.51 -11.43
CA TYR A 186 15.11 0.42 -12.52
C TYR A 186 15.69 0.97 -13.84
N ILE A 187 16.25 2.17 -13.81
CA ILE A 187 16.84 2.82 -14.99
C ILE A 187 18.06 2.02 -15.49
N ALA A 188 18.89 1.50 -14.59
CA ALA A 188 20.06 0.71 -14.96
C ALA A 188 19.69 -0.58 -15.70
N LEU A 189 18.70 -1.33 -15.19
CA LEU A 189 18.20 -2.55 -15.83
C LEU A 189 17.63 -2.25 -17.22
N ILE A 190 16.75 -1.24 -17.32
CA ILE A 190 16.13 -0.89 -18.60
C ILE A 190 17.16 -0.36 -19.61
N SER A 191 18.08 0.49 -19.17
CA SER A 191 19.13 1.04 -20.02
C SER A 191 20.06 -0.04 -20.55
N HIS A 192 20.43 -1.03 -19.73
CA HIS A 192 21.28 -2.14 -20.17
C HIS A 192 20.63 -2.95 -21.30
N GLU A 193 19.37 -3.32 -21.12
CA GLU A 193 18.62 -4.16 -22.05
C GLU A 193 18.28 -3.43 -23.35
N VAL A 194 17.87 -2.16 -23.26
CA VAL A 194 17.59 -1.33 -24.44
C VAL A 194 18.83 -1.13 -25.31
N ASN A 195 20.02 -0.99 -24.70
CA ASN A 195 21.27 -0.80 -25.44
C ASN A 195 21.80 -2.10 -26.08
N THR A 196 21.36 -3.26 -25.60
CA THR A 196 21.81 -4.58 -26.09
C THR A 196 20.87 -5.11 -27.19
N PHE A 197 19.76 -4.43 -27.46
CA PHE A 197 18.74 -4.89 -28.39
C PHE A 197 19.13 -4.69 -29.88
N ASP A 198 19.36 -5.80 -30.59
CA ASP A 198 19.78 -5.83 -32.00
C ASP A 198 18.63 -5.77 -33.04
N GLY A 199 17.49 -5.17 -32.68
CA GLY A 199 16.73 -4.35 -33.63
C GLY A 199 15.75 -5.00 -34.62
N ASN A 200 15.06 -6.10 -34.30
CA ASN A 200 13.87 -6.50 -35.07
C ASN A 200 12.63 -6.58 -34.18
N PHE A 201 11.60 -5.80 -34.50
CA PHE A 201 10.27 -5.96 -33.92
C PHE A 201 9.58 -7.16 -34.56
N CYS A 202 9.19 -8.16 -33.77
CA CYS A 202 8.51 -9.38 -34.19
C CYS A 202 9.30 -10.29 -35.17
N PRO A 203 10.50 -10.77 -34.79
CA PRO A 203 11.26 -11.69 -35.64
C PRO A 203 10.68 -13.12 -35.67
N ASN A 204 9.90 -13.53 -34.66
CA ASN A 204 9.35 -14.88 -34.49
C ASN A 204 10.45 -15.96 -34.63
N LYS A 205 11.58 -15.75 -33.95
CA LYS A 205 12.77 -16.62 -33.99
C LYS A 205 12.98 -17.40 -32.70
N GLY A 206 12.27 -17.05 -31.64
CA GLY A 206 12.37 -17.66 -30.34
C GLY A 206 11.99 -19.14 -30.36
N THR A 207 12.67 -19.92 -29.52
CA THR A 207 12.35 -21.32 -29.31
C THR A 207 10.99 -21.47 -28.59
N MET A 208 10.42 -22.67 -28.60
CA MET A 208 9.13 -22.90 -27.94
C MET A 208 9.22 -22.65 -26.43
N GLU A 209 10.37 -22.90 -25.82
CA GLU A 209 10.63 -22.68 -24.40
C GLU A 209 10.56 -21.20 -24.03
N THR A 210 11.20 -20.32 -24.82
CA THR A 210 11.17 -18.86 -24.55
C THR A 210 9.79 -18.27 -24.79
N LYS A 211 9.05 -18.78 -25.79
CA LYS A 211 7.63 -18.44 -26.03
C LYS A 211 6.74 -18.83 -24.86
N LEU A 212 6.90 -20.04 -24.34
CA LEU A 212 6.15 -20.52 -23.17
C LEU A 212 6.49 -19.72 -21.91
N MET A 213 7.75 -19.34 -21.73
CA MET A 213 8.16 -18.46 -20.63
C MET A 213 7.52 -17.08 -20.72
N MET A 214 7.56 -16.44 -21.89
CA MET A 214 6.88 -15.16 -22.11
C MET A 214 5.38 -15.26 -21.81
N PHE A 215 4.73 -16.33 -22.29
CA PHE A 215 3.32 -16.56 -22.03
C PHE A 215 3.03 -16.76 -20.54
N GLY A 216 3.81 -17.60 -19.86
CA GLY A 216 3.63 -17.92 -18.44
C GLY A 216 3.81 -16.69 -17.54
N ILE A 217 4.89 -15.94 -17.72
CA ILE A 217 5.14 -14.73 -16.93
C ILE A 217 4.11 -13.65 -17.29
N GLY A 218 3.77 -13.51 -18.58
CA GLY A 218 2.74 -12.57 -19.02
C GLY A 218 1.36 -12.83 -18.41
N MET A 219 0.97 -14.11 -18.30
CA MET A 219 -0.26 -14.51 -17.62
C MET A 219 -0.25 -14.20 -16.12
N ILE A 220 0.89 -14.37 -15.45
CA ILE A 220 1.05 -13.97 -14.03
C ILE A 220 0.82 -12.46 -13.89
N TYR A 221 1.39 -11.64 -14.78
CA TYR A 221 1.17 -10.19 -14.75
C TYR A 221 -0.24 -9.77 -15.15
N PHE A 222 -0.89 -10.50 -16.06
CA PHE A 222 -2.30 -10.32 -16.34
C PHE A 222 -3.15 -10.54 -15.09
N ILE A 223 -2.94 -11.64 -14.34
CA ILE A 223 -3.67 -11.89 -13.10
C ILE A 223 -3.38 -10.80 -12.06
N ARG A 224 -2.10 -10.44 -11.87
CA ARG A 224 -1.69 -9.41 -10.91
C ARG A 224 -2.25 -8.02 -11.22
N SER A 225 -2.42 -7.67 -12.50
CA SER A 225 -3.01 -6.39 -12.88
C SER A 225 -4.42 -6.18 -12.33
N PHE A 226 -5.22 -7.24 -12.17
CA PHE A 226 -6.53 -7.14 -11.52
C PHE A 226 -6.42 -6.88 -10.02
N PHE A 227 -5.42 -7.45 -9.34
CA PHE A 227 -5.18 -7.17 -7.92
C PHE A 227 -4.73 -5.73 -7.68
N ILE A 228 -4.00 -5.10 -8.62
CA ILE A 228 -3.68 -3.67 -8.53
C ILE A 228 -4.97 -2.83 -8.58
N TRP A 229 -5.89 -3.16 -9.50
CA TRP A 229 -7.19 -2.49 -9.59
C TRP A 229 -8.05 -2.71 -8.34
N ASP A 230 -8.04 -3.93 -7.80
CA ASP A 230 -8.79 -4.28 -6.60
C ASP A 230 -8.24 -3.58 -5.36
N SER A 231 -6.91 -3.54 -5.17
CA SER A 231 -6.25 -2.78 -4.10
C SER A 231 -6.68 -1.31 -4.12
N LEU A 232 -6.69 -0.66 -5.29
CA LEU A 232 -7.19 0.72 -5.43
C LEU A 232 -8.69 0.84 -5.08
N THR A 233 -9.49 -0.20 -5.34
CA THR A 233 -10.91 -0.24 -4.97
C THR A 233 -11.12 -0.43 -3.48
N VAL A 234 -10.39 -1.34 -2.84
CA VAL A 234 -10.45 -1.57 -1.40
C VAL A 234 -9.95 -0.34 -0.63
N GLN A 235 -8.90 0.33 -1.10
CA GLN A 235 -8.42 1.58 -0.53
C GLN A 235 -9.53 2.65 -0.49
N SER A 236 -10.35 2.71 -1.54
CA SER A 236 -11.54 3.57 -1.60
C SER A 236 -12.68 3.15 -0.67
N SER A 237 -12.53 2.11 0.17
CA SER A 237 -13.50 1.70 1.20
C SER A 237 -13.07 1.98 2.66
N VAL A 238 -11.78 2.19 2.94
CA VAL A 238 -11.24 2.42 4.30
C VAL A 238 -11.73 3.73 4.95
N GLN A 239 -12.18 3.67 6.21
CA GLN A 239 -12.84 4.79 6.92
C GLN A 239 -11.90 5.96 7.28
N LYS A 240 -10.63 5.67 7.60
CA LYS A 240 -9.58 6.67 7.88
C LYS A 240 -8.52 6.61 6.80
N MET A 241 -7.97 7.76 6.46
CA MET A 241 -6.98 7.89 5.39
C MET A 241 -5.91 8.89 5.81
N ASN A 242 -4.70 8.72 5.27
CA ASN A 242 -3.66 9.72 5.41
C ASN A 242 -4.18 11.09 4.88
N ARG A 243 -3.79 12.14 5.58
CA ARG A 243 -4.15 13.52 5.28
C ARG A 243 -3.67 13.94 3.89
N MET A 244 -4.61 14.06 2.96
CA MET A 244 -4.36 14.43 1.56
C MET A 244 -4.18 15.95 1.39
N ASP A 245 -4.26 16.71 2.48
CA ASP A 245 -3.88 18.11 2.49
C ASP A 245 -2.34 18.28 2.43
N ASN A 246 -1.57 17.21 2.57
CA ASN A 246 -0.12 17.16 2.38
C ASN A 246 0.23 16.55 1.02
N ILE A 247 1.05 17.25 0.24
CA ILE A 247 1.50 16.80 -1.10
C ILE A 247 2.30 15.49 -1.02
N SER A 248 2.99 15.22 0.09
CA SER A 248 3.76 13.99 0.29
C SER A 248 2.90 12.73 0.19
N ALA A 249 1.73 12.72 0.84
CA ALA A 249 0.83 11.56 0.84
C ALA A 249 0.32 11.23 -0.57
N ILE A 250 0.10 12.27 -1.38
CA ILE A 250 -0.29 12.10 -2.78
C ILE A 250 0.89 11.54 -3.58
N MET A 251 2.09 12.08 -3.39
CA MET A 251 3.30 11.56 -4.04
C MET A 251 3.59 10.10 -3.70
N ASP A 252 3.39 9.69 -2.45
CA ASP A 252 3.53 8.30 -2.02
C ASP A 252 2.56 7.39 -2.78
N THR A 253 1.29 7.79 -2.86
CA THR A 253 0.28 7.02 -3.60
C THR A 253 0.62 6.92 -5.09
N PHE A 254 1.11 8.01 -5.70
CA PHE A 254 1.57 7.97 -7.07
C PHE A 254 2.78 7.07 -7.23
N GLN A 255 3.79 7.19 -6.36
CA GLN A 255 4.99 6.38 -6.44
C GLN A 255 4.64 4.90 -6.34
N GLU A 256 3.82 4.47 -5.38
CA GLU A 256 3.42 3.07 -5.23
C GLU A 256 2.76 2.52 -6.51
N PHE A 257 1.66 3.13 -6.97
CA PHE A 257 0.92 2.59 -8.10
C PHE A 257 1.63 2.80 -9.44
N LEU A 258 2.22 3.98 -9.68
CA LEU A 258 2.90 4.28 -10.94
C LEU A 258 4.15 3.43 -11.08
N PHE A 259 4.96 3.29 -10.02
CA PHE A 259 6.17 2.49 -10.08
C PHE A 259 5.85 1.02 -10.35
N ASN A 260 4.83 0.46 -9.69
CA ASN A 260 4.39 -0.92 -9.94
C ASN A 260 3.97 -1.14 -11.41
N ILE A 261 3.21 -0.22 -11.99
CA ILE A 261 2.82 -0.30 -13.42
C ILE A 261 4.06 -0.21 -14.32
N LEU A 262 4.97 0.73 -14.05
CA LEU A 262 6.19 0.92 -14.83
C LEU A 262 7.10 -0.30 -14.77
N VAL A 263 7.26 -0.91 -13.61
CA VAL A 263 8.09 -2.12 -13.42
C VAL A 263 7.47 -3.31 -14.12
N TYR A 264 6.17 -3.56 -13.97
CA TYR A 264 5.51 -4.67 -14.66
C TYR A 264 5.52 -4.50 -16.19
N GLY A 265 5.23 -3.29 -16.68
CA GLY A 265 5.29 -3.00 -18.11
C GLY A 265 6.70 -3.14 -18.67
N ALA A 266 7.69 -2.60 -17.97
CA ALA A 266 9.10 -2.80 -18.28
C ALA A 266 9.48 -4.27 -18.33
N ASN A 267 9.11 -5.05 -17.32
CA ASN A 267 9.52 -6.45 -17.25
C ASN A 267 8.92 -7.29 -18.38
N LEU A 268 7.66 -7.04 -18.78
CA LEU A 268 7.07 -7.66 -19.97
C LEU A 268 7.87 -7.36 -21.24
N ILE A 269 8.34 -6.12 -21.39
CA ILE A 269 9.20 -5.74 -22.51
C ILE A 269 10.56 -6.45 -22.40
N LEU A 270 11.19 -6.47 -21.22
CA LEU A 270 12.49 -7.12 -21.03
C LEU A 270 12.46 -8.62 -21.38
N ILE A 271 11.45 -9.35 -20.89
CA ILE A 271 11.26 -10.77 -21.21
C ILE A 271 11.05 -10.96 -22.73
N TYR A 272 10.38 -10.01 -23.38
CA TYR A 272 10.22 -10.03 -24.84
C TYR A 272 11.54 -9.79 -25.59
N LEU A 273 12.47 -8.99 -25.06
CA LEU A 273 13.76 -8.72 -25.70
C LEU A 273 14.81 -9.82 -25.43
N GLU A 274 14.77 -10.45 -24.26
CA GLU A 274 15.80 -11.39 -23.79
C GLU A 274 15.58 -12.82 -24.31
N ASP A 275 16.60 -13.41 -24.94
CA ASP A 275 16.51 -14.76 -25.52
C ASP A 275 16.99 -15.86 -24.57
N ASP A 276 17.78 -15.51 -23.55
CA ASP A 276 18.25 -16.46 -22.55
C ASP A 276 17.22 -16.66 -21.42
N LEU A 277 16.79 -17.92 -21.23
CA LEU A 277 15.79 -18.29 -20.23
C LEU A 277 16.20 -17.92 -18.79
N GLN A 278 17.49 -18.05 -18.46
CA GLN A 278 17.98 -17.74 -17.12
C GLN A 278 17.93 -16.23 -16.88
N ASN A 279 18.31 -15.42 -17.87
CA ASN A 279 18.21 -13.97 -17.79
C ASN A 279 16.76 -13.50 -17.71
N MET A 280 15.82 -14.09 -18.47
CA MET A 280 14.40 -13.77 -18.38
C MET A 280 13.86 -13.94 -16.94
N ILE A 281 14.25 -15.02 -16.27
CA ILE A 281 13.86 -15.31 -14.88
C ILE A 281 14.54 -14.33 -13.93
N LEU A 282 15.85 -14.12 -14.08
CA LEU A 282 16.63 -13.26 -13.19
C LEU A 282 16.15 -11.80 -13.25
N ASN A 283 15.89 -11.29 -14.47
CA ASN A 283 15.33 -9.96 -14.69
C ASN A 283 13.95 -9.83 -14.04
N SER A 284 13.10 -10.86 -14.16
CA SER A 284 11.79 -10.88 -13.52
C SER A 284 11.87 -10.88 -12.00
N LEU A 285 12.79 -11.65 -11.43
CA LEU A 285 13.02 -11.70 -9.98
C LEU A 285 13.59 -10.38 -9.47
N ALA A 286 14.53 -9.77 -10.20
CA ALA A 286 15.09 -8.47 -9.86
C ALA A 286 14.01 -7.37 -9.85
N MET A 287 13.10 -7.38 -10.82
CA MET A 287 11.98 -6.44 -10.88
C MET A 287 10.98 -6.63 -9.73
N GLU A 288 10.68 -7.88 -9.34
CA GLU A 288 9.85 -8.16 -8.16
C GLU A 288 10.52 -7.70 -6.86
N PHE A 289 11.83 -7.89 -6.75
CA PHE A 289 12.61 -7.37 -5.63
C PHE A 289 12.53 -5.84 -5.57
N LEU A 290 12.65 -5.15 -6.71
CA LEU A 290 12.54 -3.68 -6.77
C LEU A 290 11.17 -3.16 -6.31
N MET A 291 10.10 -3.88 -6.62
CA MET A 291 8.75 -3.52 -6.20
C MET A 291 8.46 -3.78 -4.72
N SER A 292 9.19 -4.68 -4.08
CA SER A 292 8.98 -5.02 -2.67
C SER A 292 9.91 -4.28 -1.71
N LEU A 293 10.91 -3.55 -2.23
CA LEU A 293 11.97 -2.94 -1.45
C LEU A 293 11.47 -1.87 -0.47
N ASP A 294 10.59 -0.98 -0.93
CA ASP A 294 9.96 0.06 -0.11
C ASP A 294 9.06 -0.53 0.98
N ASN A 295 8.19 -1.47 0.60
CA ASN A 295 7.28 -2.17 1.51
C ASN A 295 8.02 -2.92 2.61
N ASN A 296 9.07 -3.68 2.23
CA ASN A 296 9.89 -4.42 3.19
C ASN A 296 10.61 -3.47 4.16
N PHE A 297 11.06 -2.32 3.68
CA PHE A 297 11.68 -1.32 4.55
C PHE A 297 10.69 -0.76 5.58
N GLU A 298 9.47 -0.40 5.16
CA GLU A 298 8.44 0.12 6.06
C GLU A 298 8.04 -0.92 7.12
N GLU A 299 7.85 -2.17 6.71
CA GLU A 299 7.56 -3.29 7.62
C GLU A 299 8.66 -3.46 8.67
N MET A 300 9.93 -3.51 8.24
CA MET A 300 11.06 -3.60 9.16
C MET A 300 11.19 -2.36 10.06
N TYR A 301 10.92 -1.17 9.52
CA TYR A 301 11.00 0.07 10.28
C TYR A 301 9.95 0.08 11.42
N PHE A 302 8.69 -0.22 11.11
CA PHE A 302 7.61 -0.19 12.10
C PHE A 302 7.66 -1.38 13.06
N ALA A 303 8.18 -2.54 12.64
CA ALA A 303 8.48 -3.64 13.55
C ALA A 303 9.50 -3.25 14.63
N ASN A 304 10.49 -2.43 14.28
CA ASN A 304 11.53 -1.95 15.21
C ASN A 304 11.10 -0.70 16.00
N VAL A 305 10.16 0.10 15.49
CA VAL A 305 9.68 1.34 16.12
C VAL A 305 8.15 1.41 16.10
N PRO A 306 7.44 0.53 16.82
CA PRO A 306 5.98 0.46 16.78
C PRO A 306 5.31 1.73 17.36
N THR A 307 5.99 2.44 18.26
CA THR A 307 5.51 3.72 18.81
C THR A 307 5.41 4.81 17.75
N ALA A 308 6.22 4.76 16.69
CA ALA A 308 6.12 5.69 15.57
C ALA A 308 4.84 5.43 14.77
N ALA A 309 4.50 4.16 14.50
CA ALA A 309 3.28 3.79 13.78
C ALA A 309 2.02 4.28 14.50
N VAL A 310 1.92 4.03 15.82
CA VAL A 310 0.79 4.50 16.64
C VAL A 310 0.68 6.04 16.60
N ASN A 311 1.80 6.74 16.74
CA ASN A 311 1.81 8.21 16.68
C ASN A 311 1.38 8.73 15.31
N ILE A 312 1.87 8.14 14.22
CA ILE A 312 1.49 8.49 12.86
C ILE A 312 -0.01 8.27 12.66
N TYR A 313 -0.54 7.12 13.10
CA TYR A 313 -1.98 6.85 13.04
C TYR A 313 -2.79 7.92 13.77
N ASP A 314 -2.42 8.25 15.01
CA ASP A 314 -3.20 9.19 15.83
C ASP A 314 -3.07 10.65 15.36
N THR A 315 -2.00 11.02 14.64
CA THR A 315 -1.73 12.41 14.24
C THR A 315 -1.98 12.72 12.77
N MET A 316 -1.74 11.75 11.88
CA MET A 316 -1.75 11.94 10.42
C MET A 316 -2.97 11.31 9.75
N TYR A 317 -3.62 10.32 10.37
CA TYR A 317 -4.81 9.70 9.80
C TYR A 317 -6.08 10.42 10.27
N VAL A 318 -6.90 10.86 9.31
CA VAL A 318 -8.16 11.54 9.58
C VAL A 318 -9.32 10.84 8.90
N SER A 319 -10.53 11.09 9.39
CA SER A 319 -11.74 10.62 8.70
C SER A 319 -11.87 11.27 7.31
N ARG A 320 -12.47 10.57 6.35
CA ARG A 320 -12.64 11.12 4.99
C ARG A 320 -13.42 12.44 4.94
N LYS A 321 -14.46 12.56 5.76
CA LYS A 321 -15.27 13.79 5.85
C LYS A 321 -14.41 14.97 6.31
N GLU A 322 -13.50 14.72 7.24
CA GLU A 322 -12.55 15.72 7.70
C GLU A 322 -11.47 16.02 6.65
N ASN A 323 -10.92 14.99 5.99
CA ASN A 323 -9.94 15.16 4.91
C ASN A 323 -10.51 16.05 3.78
N ARG A 324 -11.78 15.80 3.36
CA ARG A 324 -12.48 16.61 2.35
C ARG A 324 -12.61 18.07 2.77
N ARG A 325 -12.91 18.33 4.06
CA ARG A 325 -12.98 19.70 4.60
C ARG A 325 -11.62 20.37 4.63
N LEU A 326 -10.56 19.66 5.03
CA LEU A 326 -9.20 20.17 5.09
C LEU A 326 -8.68 20.56 3.69
N VAL A 327 -8.87 19.67 2.70
CA VAL A 327 -8.50 19.92 1.30
C VAL A 327 -9.27 21.09 0.71
N SER A 328 -10.59 21.16 0.94
CA SER A 328 -11.41 22.27 0.44
C SER A 328 -10.95 23.60 1.04
N ARG A 329 -10.69 23.65 2.35
CA ARG A 329 -10.20 24.85 3.02
C ARG A 329 -8.83 25.30 2.51
N LYS A 330 -7.88 24.38 2.29
CA LYS A 330 -6.56 24.73 1.73
C LYS A 330 -6.68 25.25 0.29
N ARG A 331 -7.59 24.68 -0.50
CA ARG A 331 -7.87 25.14 -1.87
C ARG A 331 -8.37 26.57 -1.90
N ASP A 332 -9.29 26.93 -1.03
CA ASP A 332 -9.84 28.29 -0.97
C ASP A 332 -8.82 29.31 -0.45
N GLN A 333 -7.84 28.86 0.34
CA GLN A 333 -6.84 29.75 0.96
C GLN A 333 -5.63 30.05 0.07
N SER A 334 -5.28 29.20 -0.91
CA SER A 334 -4.01 29.32 -1.62
C SER A 334 -4.10 29.06 -3.12
N PHE A 335 -3.75 30.07 -3.91
CA PHE A 335 -3.73 30.00 -5.37
C PHE A 335 -2.75 28.93 -5.90
N PHE A 336 -1.57 28.83 -5.31
CA PHE A 336 -0.56 27.82 -5.69
C PHE A 336 -1.07 26.40 -5.47
N TYR A 337 -1.74 26.14 -4.35
CA TYR A 337 -2.37 24.86 -4.09
C TYR A 337 -3.50 24.59 -5.08
N ASN A 338 -4.25 25.60 -5.52
CA ASN A 338 -5.29 25.42 -6.52
C ASN A 338 -4.70 24.97 -7.87
N SER A 339 -3.62 25.62 -8.34
CA SER A 339 -2.92 25.21 -9.56
C SER A 339 -2.31 23.81 -9.43
N ALA A 340 -1.59 23.54 -8.34
CA ALA A 340 -1.00 22.22 -8.08
C ALA A 340 -2.08 21.13 -7.94
N SER A 341 -3.20 21.43 -7.27
CA SER A 341 -4.34 20.52 -7.12
C SER A 341 -4.96 20.18 -8.46
N CYS A 342 -5.05 21.12 -9.41
CA CYS A 342 -5.53 20.85 -10.76
C CYS A 342 -4.64 19.81 -11.48
N VAL A 343 -3.32 20.01 -11.45
CA VAL A 343 -2.34 19.07 -12.03
C VAL A 343 -2.43 17.70 -11.36
N LEU A 344 -2.52 17.66 -10.03
CA LEU A 344 -2.61 16.41 -9.26
C LEU A 344 -3.92 15.66 -9.57
N VAL A 345 -5.05 16.36 -9.72
CA VAL A 345 -6.31 15.74 -10.14
C VAL A 345 -6.18 15.13 -11.53
N LEU A 346 -5.55 15.84 -12.46
CA LEU A 346 -5.33 15.34 -13.83
C LEU A 346 -4.44 14.09 -13.81
N LEU A 347 -3.30 14.14 -13.13
CA LEU A 347 -2.40 13.00 -12.97
C LEU A 347 -3.11 11.81 -12.34
N TYR A 348 -3.99 12.05 -11.37
CA TYR A 348 -4.70 10.99 -10.67
C TYR A 348 -5.72 10.31 -11.58
N LYS A 349 -6.47 11.08 -12.37
CA LYS A 349 -7.41 10.54 -13.36
C LYS A 349 -6.67 9.73 -14.43
N LEU A 350 -5.50 10.22 -14.85
CA LEU A 350 -4.63 9.49 -15.76
C LEU A 350 -4.17 8.16 -15.14
N LEU A 351 -3.74 8.18 -13.87
CA LEU A 351 -3.32 6.98 -13.14
C LEU A 351 -4.45 5.94 -13.05
N ILE A 352 -5.67 6.33 -12.65
CA ILE A 352 -6.83 5.42 -12.61
C ILE A 352 -7.07 4.81 -13.99
N LEU A 353 -7.04 5.63 -15.04
CA LEU A 353 -7.25 5.17 -16.41
C LEU A 353 -6.16 4.16 -16.83
N VAL A 354 -4.90 4.45 -16.52
CA VAL A 354 -3.78 3.54 -16.80
C VAL A 354 -3.96 2.22 -16.05
N ILE A 355 -4.27 2.22 -14.75
CA ILE A 355 -4.50 0.99 -13.97
C ILE A 355 -5.68 0.20 -14.55
N PHE A 356 -6.76 0.89 -14.93
CA PHE A 356 -7.93 0.24 -15.52
C PHE A 356 -7.63 -0.43 -16.86
N LEU A 357 -6.81 0.20 -17.72
CA LEU A 357 -6.41 -0.34 -19.01
C LEU A 357 -5.26 -1.35 -18.91
N PHE A 358 -4.56 -1.39 -17.79
CA PHE A 358 -3.36 -2.22 -17.60
C PHE A 358 -3.60 -3.73 -17.81
N PRO A 359 -4.70 -4.36 -17.35
CA PRO A 359 -4.99 -5.76 -17.67
C PRO A 359 -5.10 -6.03 -19.17
N VAL A 360 -5.75 -5.13 -19.92
CA VAL A 360 -5.89 -5.26 -21.37
C VAL A 360 -4.53 -5.13 -22.05
N PHE A 361 -3.70 -4.19 -21.58
CA PHE A 361 -2.33 -4.05 -22.03
C PHE A 361 -1.52 -5.33 -21.78
N CYS A 362 -1.50 -5.86 -20.55
CA CYS A 362 -0.80 -7.10 -20.20
C CYS A 362 -1.22 -8.27 -21.08
N LEU A 363 -2.53 -8.45 -21.28
CA LEU A 363 -3.05 -9.52 -22.14
C LEU A 363 -2.59 -9.37 -23.60
N THR A 364 -2.67 -8.14 -24.13
CA THR A 364 -2.28 -7.84 -25.51
C THR A 364 -0.79 -8.08 -25.72
N VAL A 365 0.05 -7.58 -24.82
CA VAL A 365 1.51 -7.77 -24.87
C VAL A 365 1.89 -9.23 -24.66
N THR A 366 1.17 -9.97 -23.81
CA THR A 366 1.42 -11.41 -23.62
C THR A 366 1.13 -12.19 -24.90
N ILE A 367 -0.05 -12.01 -25.51
CA ILE A 367 -0.43 -12.74 -26.72
C ILE A 367 0.45 -12.33 -27.90
N ALA A 368 0.61 -11.02 -28.14
CA ALA A 368 1.43 -10.50 -29.22
C ALA A 368 2.90 -10.85 -29.01
N GLY A 369 3.40 -10.71 -27.79
CA GLY A 369 4.76 -11.05 -27.40
C GLY A 369 5.07 -12.52 -27.61
N THR A 370 4.20 -13.45 -27.17
CA THR A 370 4.40 -14.89 -27.42
C THR A 370 4.37 -15.24 -28.91
N TYR A 371 3.55 -14.57 -29.71
CA TYR A 371 3.52 -14.80 -31.17
C TYR A 371 4.76 -14.23 -31.88
N CYS A 372 5.24 -13.08 -31.42
CA CYS A 372 6.32 -12.31 -32.04
C CYS A 372 7.71 -12.65 -31.53
N LYS A 373 7.82 -13.26 -30.35
CA LYS A 373 9.06 -13.86 -29.85
C LYS A 373 9.46 -14.95 -30.82
#